data_AF-A0A178UDK8-F1
#
_entry.id   AF-A0A178UDK8-F1
#
_cell.length_a   1.000
_cell.length_b   1.000
_cell.length_c   1.000
_cell.angle_alpha   90.00
_cell.angle_beta   90.00
_cell.angle_gamma   90.00
#
_symmetry.space_group_name_H-M   'P 1'
#
loop_
_entity.id
_entity.type
_entity.pdbx_description
1 polymer ?
#
loop_
_entity_poly.entity_id
_entity_poly.type
_entity_poly.pdbx_seq_one_letter_code
_entity_poly.pdbx_strand_id
1 'polypeptide(L)'
;MASFLQRLVDPRKNFLARMHMKSVSNRLRRYGLRYDDLYDPLYDLDIKEALNRLPREIVDARNQRLMRAMDLSMKHEYLPDNLQVCFSL
;
A
#
# COMPACT_ATOMS: atom_id res chain seq x y z
N MET A 1 -7.69 -24.30 -14.54
CA MET A 1 -6.45 -24.36 -13.72
C MET A 1 -6.29 -23.18 -12.75
N ALA A 2 -6.89 -22.01 -12.99
CA ALA A 2 -6.77 -20.85 -12.10
C ALA A 2 -7.46 -20.99 -10.73
N SER A 3 -8.61 -21.69 -10.62
CA SER A 3 -9.41 -21.71 -9.38
C SER A 3 -8.72 -22.43 -8.20
N PHE A 4 -7.84 -23.39 -8.48
CA PHE A 4 -7.10 -24.12 -7.45
C PHE A 4 -5.97 -23.25 -6.86
N LEU A 5 -5.27 -22.48 -7.70
CA LEU A 5 -4.28 -21.49 -7.26
C LEU A 5 -4.95 -20.33 -6.51
N GLN A 6 -6.14 -19.90 -6.95
CA GLN A 6 -6.93 -18.88 -6.25
C GLN A 6 -7.16 -19.27 -4.79
N ARG A 7 -7.50 -20.54 -4.54
CA ARG A 7 -7.76 -21.06 -3.18
C ARG A 7 -6.52 -21.04 -2.27
N LEU A 8 -5.31 -21.08 -2.84
CA LEU A 8 -4.05 -20.98 -2.10
C LEU A 8 -3.69 -19.53 -1.77
N VAL A 9 -4.05 -18.57 -2.61
CA VAL A 9 -3.68 -17.15 -2.44
C VAL A 9 -4.77 -16.34 -1.73
N ASP A 10 -6.03 -16.80 -1.78
CA ASP A 10 -7.17 -16.14 -1.15
C ASP A 10 -6.99 -16.02 0.39
N PRO A 11 -6.94 -14.82 0.99
CA PRO A 11 -6.79 -14.64 2.44
C PRO A 11 -8.03 -15.08 3.23
N ARG A 12 -9.17 -15.26 2.55
CA ARG A 12 -10.40 -15.83 3.14
C ARG A 12 -10.34 -17.35 3.30
N LYS A 13 -9.56 -18.03 2.46
CA LYS A 13 -9.51 -19.51 2.39
C LYS A 13 -8.21 -20.08 2.93
N ASN A 14 -7.12 -19.28 2.96
CA ASN A 14 -5.82 -19.69 3.47
C ASN A 14 -5.38 -18.82 4.67
N PHE A 15 -5.07 -19.47 5.79
CA PHE A 15 -4.57 -18.83 7.00
C PHE A 15 -3.22 -18.12 6.78
N LEU A 16 -2.31 -18.72 6.01
CA LEU A 16 -0.98 -18.15 5.74
C LEU A 16 -1.09 -16.85 4.94
N ALA A 17 -1.95 -16.85 3.92
CA ALA A 17 -2.24 -15.64 3.13
C ALA A 17 -2.83 -14.53 4.01
N ARG A 18 -3.71 -14.87 4.96
CA ARG A 18 -4.24 -13.90 5.94
C ARG A 18 -3.17 -13.32 6.86
N MET A 19 -2.25 -14.15 7.35
CA MET A 19 -1.14 -13.71 8.19
C MET A 19 -0.19 -12.78 7.43
N HIS A 20 0.12 -13.13 6.17
CA HIS A 20 0.92 -12.28 5.29
C HIS A 20 0.24 -10.93 5.05
N MET A 21 -1.04 -10.94 4.64
CA MET A 21 -1.82 -9.73 4.41
C MET A 21 -1.84 -8.82 5.66
N LYS A 22 -2.05 -9.39 6.86
CA LYS A 22 -2.03 -8.65 8.12
C LYS A 22 -0.65 -8.07 8.45
N SER A 23 0.43 -8.79 8.15
CA SER A 23 1.79 -8.28 8.37
C SER A 23 2.09 -7.10 7.45
N VAL A 24 1.74 -7.21 6.18
CA VAL A 24 1.90 -6.13 5.19
C VAL A 24 1.04 -4.93 5.55
N SER A 25 -0.24 -5.15 5.90
CA SER A 25 -1.15 -4.06 6.29
C SER A 25 -0.61 -3.28 7.49
N ASN A 26 -0.11 -3.99 8.50
CA ASN A 26 0.43 -3.36 9.70
C ASN A 26 1.69 -2.54 9.40
N ARG A 27 2.58 -3.03 8.52
CA ARG A 27 3.79 -2.30 8.12
C ARG A 27 3.45 -1.03 7.35
N LEU A 28 2.53 -1.11 6.39
CA LEU A 28 2.10 0.05 5.62
C LEU A 28 1.38 1.09 6.48
N ARG A 29 0.55 0.63 7.41
CA ARG A 29 -0.16 1.49 8.37
C ARG A 29 0.79 2.31 9.24
N ARG A 30 1.90 1.74 9.68
CA ARG A 30 2.92 2.46 10.49
C ARG A 30 3.55 3.65 9.75
N TYR A 31 3.66 3.57 8.43
CA TYR A 31 4.16 4.67 7.59
C TYR A 31 3.04 5.53 6.99
N GLY A 32 1.78 5.18 7.20
CA GLY A 32 0.63 5.88 6.63
C GLY A 32 0.51 5.73 5.10
N LEU A 33 1.10 4.67 4.54
CA LEU A 33 1.08 4.39 3.10
C LEU A 33 -0.09 3.48 2.73
N ARG A 34 -0.58 3.63 1.51
CA ARG A 34 -1.47 2.65 0.87
C ARG A 34 -0.64 1.65 0.07
N TYR A 35 -1.24 0.49 -0.21
CA TYR A 35 -0.60 -0.51 -1.05
C TYR A 35 -0.31 0.03 -2.46
N ASP A 36 -1.24 0.80 -3.02
CA ASP A 36 -1.10 1.41 -4.35
C ASP A 36 0.03 2.45 -4.44
N ASP A 37 0.45 3.02 -3.29
CA ASP A 37 1.52 4.01 -3.27
C ASP A 37 2.91 3.37 -3.51
N LEU A 38 3.03 2.04 -3.41
CA LEU A 38 4.29 1.30 -3.62
C LEU A 38 4.67 1.16 -5.11
N TYR A 39 3.74 1.42 -6.02
CA TYR A 39 3.93 1.26 -7.46
C TYR A 39 4.76 2.42 -8.02
N ASP A 40 5.98 2.13 -8.49
CA ASP A 40 6.89 3.14 -9.05
C ASP A 40 6.55 3.46 -10.52
N PRO A 41 6.18 4.70 -10.86
CA PRO A 41 5.91 5.12 -12.24
C PRO A 41 7.15 5.12 -13.15
N LEU A 42 8.36 5.00 -12.63
CA LEU A 42 9.57 4.92 -13.44
C LEU A 42 9.86 3.49 -13.92
N TYR A 43 9.36 2.48 -13.20
CA TYR A 43 9.63 1.08 -13.50
C TYR A 43 8.68 0.50 -14.55
N ASP A 44 7.44 1.00 -14.61
CA ASP A 44 6.40 0.50 -15.50
C ASP A 44 5.66 1.65 -16.20
N LEU A 45 5.57 1.59 -17.53
CA LEU A 45 4.86 2.58 -18.34
C LEU A 45 3.36 2.60 -18.02
N ASP A 46 2.78 1.44 -17.69
CA ASP A 46 1.35 1.30 -17.44
C ASP A 46 0.95 2.03 -16.15
N ILE A 47 1.82 2.01 -15.14
CA ILE A 47 1.62 2.73 -13.88
C ILE A 47 1.68 4.24 -14.12
N LYS A 48 2.64 4.69 -14.93
CA LYS A 48 2.76 6.11 -15.31
C LYS A 48 1.52 6.60 -16.06
N GLU A 49 1.01 5.81 -17.00
CA GLU A 49 -0.20 6.17 -17.73
C GLU A 49 -1.43 6.18 -16.82
N ALA A 50 -1.57 5.19 -15.92
CA ALA A 50 -2.64 5.14 -14.94
C ALA A 50 -2.65 6.40 -14.04
N LEU A 51 -1.48 6.83 -13.57
CA LEU A 51 -1.35 8.06 -12.78
C LEU A 51 -1.71 9.32 -13.56
N ASN A 52 -1.39 9.39 -14.85
CA ASN A 52 -1.75 10.53 -15.69
C ASN A 52 -3.26 10.63 -15.96
N ARG A 53 -3.99 9.50 -15.90
CA ARG A 53 -5.46 9.44 -16.08
C ARG A 53 -6.23 9.80 -14.80
N LEU A 54 -5.61 9.65 -13.63
CA LEU A 54 -6.23 9.96 -12.34
C LEU A 54 -6.37 11.48 -12.13
N PRO A 55 -7.37 11.93 -11.37
CA PRO A 55 -7.53 13.34 -11.02
C PRO A 55 -6.36 13.81 -10.14
N ARG A 56 -5.97 15.08 -10.31
CA ARG A 56 -4.80 15.67 -9.65
C ARG A 56 -4.85 15.57 -8.13
N GLU A 57 -6.02 15.75 -7.53
CA GLU A 57 -6.23 15.67 -6.08
C GLU A 57 -5.78 14.33 -5.48
N ILE A 58 -6.01 13.23 -6.20
CA ILE A 58 -5.61 11.89 -5.76
C ILE A 58 -4.10 11.71 -5.86
N VAL A 59 -3.49 12.23 -6.93
CA VAL A 59 -2.04 12.19 -7.17
C VAL A 59 -1.31 13.04 -6.12
N ASP A 60 -1.81 14.22 -5.81
CA ASP A 60 -1.24 15.10 -4.79
C ASP A 60 -1.36 14.48 -3.40
N ALA A 61 -2.51 13.87 -3.07
CA ALA A 61 -2.68 13.12 -1.83
C ALA A 61 -1.71 11.92 -1.72
N ARG A 62 -1.45 11.22 -2.82
CA ARG A 62 -0.42 10.16 -2.89
C ARG A 62 0.98 10.74 -2.62
N ASN A 63 1.34 11.83 -3.29
CA ASN A 63 2.65 12.46 -3.13
C ASN A 63 2.88 12.95 -1.68
N GLN A 64 1.85 13.50 -1.04
CA GLN A 64 1.91 13.88 0.38
C GLN A 64 2.14 12.68 1.31
N ARG A 65 1.50 11.53 1.03
CA ARG A 65 1.74 10.29 1.80
C ARG A 65 3.18 9.79 1.63
N LEU A 66 3.69 9.79 0.40
CA LEU A 66 5.07 9.37 0.10
C LEU A 66 6.11 10.28 0.78
N MET A 67 5.94 11.60 0.70
CA MET A 67 6.83 12.56 1.38
C MET A 67 6.85 12.33 2.89
N ARG A 68 5.68 12.13 3.50
CA ARG A 68 5.57 11.84 4.93
C ARG A 68 6.26 10.53 5.30
N ALA A 69 6.06 9.48 4.52
CA ALA A 69 6.68 8.19 4.78
C ALA A 69 8.21 8.27 4.66
N MET A 70 8.73 9.02 3.70
CA MET A 70 10.17 9.28 3.57
C MET A 70 10.72 10.05 4.78
N ASP A 71 10.03 11.10 5.24
CA ASP A 71 10.43 11.86 6.44
C ASP A 71 10.46 10.97 7.70
N LEU A 72 9.43 10.16 7.92
CA LEU A 72 9.36 9.19 9.02
C LEU A 72 10.48 8.14 8.91
N SER A 73 10.74 7.65 7.70
CA SER A 73 11.82 6.68 7.44
C SER A 73 13.19 7.28 7.75
N MET A 74 13.43 8.55 7.39
CA MET A 74 14.69 9.24 7.69
C MET A 74 14.88 9.43 9.20
N LYS A 75 13.80 9.68 9.94
CA LYS A 75 13.83 9.85 11.40
C LYS A 75 13.88 8.53 12.17
N HIS A 76 13.69 7.39 11.49
CA HIS A 76 13.47 6.09 12.12
C HIS A 76 12.30 6.08 13.12
N GLU A 77 11.28 6.91 12.85
CA GLU A 77 10.07 7.04 13.66
C GLU A 77 8.85 6.50 12.90
N TYR A 78 7.78 6.18 13.63
CA TYR A 78 6.52 5.73 13.06
C TYR A 78 5.43 6.76 13.29
N LEU A 79 4.38 6.69 12.46
CA LEU A 79 3.20 7.54 12.62
C LEU A 79 2.52 7.23 13.97
N PRO A 80 2.09 8.23 14.75
CA PRO A 80 1.42 7.97 16.03
C PRO A 80 0.09 7.23 15.82
N ASP A 81 -0.29 6.38 16.78
CA ASP A 81 -1.38 5.41 16.63
C ASP A 81 -2.76 6.05 16.35
N ASN A 82 -2.96 7.30 16.77
CA ASN A 82 -4.18 8.07 16.49
C ASN A 82 -4.34 8.47 15.02
N LEU A 83 -3.23 8.63 14.28
CA LEU A 83 -3.23 9.00 12.87
C LEU A 83 -3.11 7.78 11.95
N GLN A 84 -2.80 6.60 12.50
CA GLN A 84 -2.76 5.34 11.78
C GLN A 84 -4.20 4.91 11.41
N VAL A 85 -4.73 5.41 10.31
CA VAL A 85 -6.06 5.01 9.81
C VAL A 85 -6.02 3.53 9.39
N CYS A 86 -7.02 2.76 9.81
CA CYS A 86 -7.19 1.39 9.36
C CYS A 86 -7.75 1.42 7.92
N PHE A 87 -6.86 1.43 6.92
CA PHE A 87 -7.28 1.19 5.54
C PHE A 87 -7.49 -0.31 5.37
N SER A 88 -8.73 -0.72 5.14
CA SER A 88 -9.06 -2.08 4.71
C SER A 88 -8.43 -2.35 3.36
N LEU A 89 -7.45 -3.27 3.35
CA LEU A 89 -6.97 -3.97 2.15
C LEU A 89 -8.04 -4.92 1.60
#